data_AF-A0A975GI40-F1
#
_entry.id   AF-A0A975GI40-F1
#
_cell.length_a   1.000
_cell.length_b   1.000
_cell.length_c   1.000
_cell.angle_alpha   90.00
_cell.angle_beta   90.00
_cell.angle_gamma   90.00
#
_symmetry.space_group_name_H-M   'P 1'
#
loop_
_entity.id
_entity.type
_entity.pdbx_description
1 polymer ?
#
loop_
_entity_poly.entity_id
_entity_poly.type
_entity_poly.pdbx_seq_one_letter_code
_entity_poly.pdbx_strand_id
1 'polypeptide(L)'
;MYEYDSAMAYISLDQAQKILRMGKKITGIQIRLKNIDHAPNIGKKILAHLGDSYKSKDWMQMNLNFFSALKLEKTAMFVILSLIVLVAAFNIASSLTMIVMEKTRDIAILKTMGATDKSIRKIFIFKGMAIGSTGTALGVSLGGLLCFLLSRYKFISLPPSIYYITELPVQLEFFDVFIIAVSAVIICFLATLIPSTQASSLDPIEAIRYG
;
A
#
# COMPACT_ATOMS: atom_id res chain seq x y z
N MET A 1 -18.02 -19.73 -16.42
CA MET A 1 -18.21 -21.17 -16.72
C MET A 1 -18.93 -21.38 -18.05
N TYR A 2 -20.00 -20.63 -18.34
CA TYR A 2 -20.74 -20.71 -19.61
C TYR A 2 -19.89 -20.49 -20.89
N GLU A 3 -18.93 -19.56 -20.90
CA GLU A 3 -18.05 -19.34 -22.07
C GLU A 3 -17.05 -20.48 -22.32
N TYR A 4 -16.59 -21.16 -21.27
CA TYR A 4 -15.66 -22.28 -21.41
C TYR A 4 -16.38 -23.56 -21.84
N ASP A 5 -17.56 -23.84 -21.27
CA ASP A 5 -18.35 -25.02 -21.62
C ASP A 5 -19.01 -24.91 -23.00
N SER A 6 -19.24 -23.70 -23.51
CA SER A 6 -19.78 -23.49 -24.86
C SER A 6 -18.72 -23.51 -25.97
N ALA A 7 -17.43 -23.35 -25.65
CA ALA A 7 -16.36 -23.18 -26.64
C ALA A 7 -15.22 -24.21 -26.55
N MET A 8 -15.13 -25.03 -25.50
CA MET A 8 -14.06 -26.01 -25.33
C MET A 8 -14.56 -27.45 -25.30
N ALA A 9 -13.91 -28.31 -26.07
CA ALA A 9 -14.08 -29.76 -26.02
C ALA A 9 -12.73 -30.43 -25.75
N TYR A 10 -12.73 -31.47 -24.93
CA TYR A 10 -11.53 -32.24 -24.57
C TYR A 10 -11.54 -33.58 -25.29
N ILE A 11 -10.46 -33.88 -26.03
CA ILE A 11 -10.25 -35.16 -26.71
C ILE A 11 -8.83 -35.66 -26.46
N SER A 12 -8.60 -36.96 -26.69
CA SER A 12 -7.25 -37.52 -26.59
C SER A 12 -6.31 -36.92 -27.65
N LEU A 13 -5.04 -36.75 -27.30
CA LEU A 13 -4.03 -36.14 -28.19
C LEU A 13 -3.90 -36.90 -29.53
N ASP A 14 -3.90 -38.23 -29.49
CA ASP A 14 -3.81 -39.07 -30.69
C ASP A 14 -4.99 -38.85 -31.65
N GLN A 15 -6.21 -38.72 -31.10
CA GLN A 15 -7.40 -38.39 -31.91
C GLN A 15 -7.32 -36.97 -32.47
N ALA A 16 -6.90 -35.99 -31.66
CA ALA A 16 -6.72 -34.62 -32.13
C ALA A 16 -5.71 -34.52 -33.28
N GLN A 17 -4.59 -35.22 -33.17
CA GLN A 17 -3.55 -35.27 -34.20
C GLN A 17 -4.03 -35.88 -35.51
N LYS A 18 -4.85 -36.94 -35.45
CA LYS A 18 -5.48 -37.58 -36.61
C LYS A 18 -6.49 -36.65 -37.28
N ILE A 19 -7.39 -36.04 -36.50
CA ILE A 19 -8.43 -35.14 -37.00
C ILE A 19 -7.81 -33.90 -37.66
N LEU A 20 -6.80 -33.29 -37.03
CA LEU A 20 -6.13 -32.08 -37.53
C LEU A 20 -5.03 -32.38 -38.57
N ARG A 21 -4.82 -33.66 -38.93
CA ARG A 21 -3.79 -34.10 -39.89
C ARG A 21 -2.37 -33.59 -39.56
N MET A 22 -2.04 -33.54 -38.27
CA MET A 22 -0.75 -33.01 -37.78
C MET A 22 0.36 -34.07 -37.68
N GLY A 23 0.03 -35.34 -37.89
CA GLY A 23 0.97 -36.45 -37.66
C GLY A 23 1.41 -36.49 -36.19
N LYS A 24 2.71 -36.63 -35.93
CA LYS A 24 3.27 -36.62 -34.55
C LYS A 24 3.56 -35.22 -33.99
N LYS A 25 3.14 -34.14 -34.66
CA LYS A 25 3.40 -32.76 -34.20
C LYS A 25 2.38 -32.32 -33.14
N ILE A 26 2.78 -31.38 -32.29
CA ILE A 26 1.93 -30.76 -31.26
C ILE A 26 1.99 -29.25 -31.37
N THR A 27 0.90 -28.58 -30.98
CA THR A 27 0.78 -27.11 -31.06
C THR A 27 1.42 -26.40 -29.86
N GLY A 28 1.48 -27.08 -28.72
CA GLY A 28 2.07 -26.53 -27.49
C GLY A 28 2.10 -27.55 -26.37
N ILE A 29 2.89 -27.24 -25.34
CA ILE A 29 2.98 -28.02 -24.10
C ILE A 29 2.58 -27.09 -22.96
N GLN A 30 1.60 -27.52 -22.17
CA GLN A 30 1.24 -26.82 -20.94
C GLN A 30 1.96 -27.48 -19.76
N ILE A 31 2.69 -26.68 -18.99
CA ILE A 31 3.42 -27.15 -17.82
C ILE A 31 2.74 -26.57 -16.58
N ARG A 32 2.27 -27.45 -15.70
CA ARG A 32 1.71 -27.04 -14.42
C ARG A 32 2.83 -26.95 -13.39
N LEU A 33 2.97 -25.79 -12.76
CA LEU A 33 3.95 -25.55 -11.71
C LEU A 33 3.30 -25.63 -10.34
N LYS A 34 4.04 -26.11 -9.33
CA LYS A 34 3.57 -26.12 -7.94
C LYS A 34 3.52 -24.71 -7.36
N ASN A 35 4.47 -23.85 -7.73
CA ASN A 35 4.48 -22.43 -7.42
C ASN A 35 4.36 -21.64 -8.73
N ILE A 36 3.28 -20.86 -8.84
CA ILE A 36 2.91 -20.15 -10.06
C ILE A 36 3.77 -18.89 -10.29
N ASP A 37 4.36 -18.33 -9.24
CA ASP A 37 5.16 -17.10 -9.28
C ASP A 37 6.50 -17.32 -9.99
N HIS A 38 6.99 -18.56 -10.01
CA HIS A 38 8.21 -18.92 -10.74
C HIS A 38 7.97 -19.15 -12.23
N ALA A 39 6.73 -19.07 -12.72
CA ALA A 39 6.40 -19.32 -14.12
C ALA A 39 7.23 -18.50 -15.13
N PRO A 40 7.47 -17.19 -14.92
CA PRO A 40 8.29 -16.42 -15.86
C PRO A 40 9.75 -16.88 -15.87
N ASN A 41 10.30 -17.23 -14.70
CA ASN A 41 11.70 -17.64 -14.59
C ASN A 41 11.93 -19.04 -15.17
N ILE A 42 11.02 -19.98 -14.89
CA ILE A 42 11.05 -21.33 -15.44
C ILE A 42 10.83 -21.28 -16.96
N GLY A 43 9.89 -20.45 -17.43
CA GLY A 43 9.67 -20.23 -18.86
C GLY A 43 10.93 -19.76 -19.59
N LYS A 44 11.65 -18.78 -19.02
CA LYS A 44 12.95 -18.33 -19.55
C LYS A 44 14.00 -19.44 -19.57
N LYS A 45 14.12 -20.22 -18.49
CA LYS A 45 15.06 -21.36 -18.43
C LYS A 45 14.76 -22.41 -19.48
N ILE A 46 13.48 -22.73 -19.69
CA ILE A 46 13.05 -23.68 -20.72
C ILE A 46 13.41 -23.15 -22.11
N LEU A 47 13.08 -21.90 -22.41
CA LEU A 47 13.44 -21.28 -23.70
C LEU A 47 14.94 -21.26 -23.96
N ALA A 48 15.76 -21.03 -22.92
CA ALA A 48 17.22 -21.08 -23.05
C ALA A 48 17.75 -22.44 -23.51
N HIS A 49 17.04 -23.55 -23.24
CA HIS A 49 17.42 -24.90 -23.69
C HIS A 49 16.78 -25.29 -25.03
N LEU A 50 15.64 -24.70 -25.39
CA LEU A 50 14.88 -25.02 -26.61
C LEU A 50 15.20 -24.10 -27.81
N GLY A 51 15.83 -22.94 -27.57
CA GLY A 51 16.21 -21.97 -28.60
C GLY A 51 15.07 -21.01 -29.00
N ASP A 52 15.40 -20.05 -29.88
CA ASP A 52 14.55 -18.90 -30.23
C ASP A 52 13.31 -19.23 -31.09
N SER A 53 13.19 -20.47 -31.57
CA SER A 53 12.04 -20.91 -32.37
C SER A 53 10.77 -21.12 -31.54
N TYR A 54 10.88 -21.11 -30.22
CA TYR A 54 9.78 -21.33 -29.29
C TYR A 54 9.42 -20.07 -28.52
N LYS A 55 8.15 -19.92 -28.16
CA LYS A 55 7.67 -18.83 -27.29
C LYS A 55 7.04 -19.44 -26.04
N SER A 56 7.46 -18.98 -24.88
CA SER A 56 6.81 -19.28 -23.61
C SER A 56 5.81 -18.17 -23.30
N LYS A 57 4.56 -18.54 -23.03
CA LYS A 57 3.55 -17.65 -22.47
C LYS A 57 3.23 -18.12 -21.07
N ASP A 58 3.53 -17.30 -20.07
CA ASP A 58 3.12 -17.57 -18.70
C ASP A 58 1.66 -17.15 -18.45
N TRP A 59 1.13 -17.57 -17.31
CA TRP A 59 -0.25 -17.32 -16.91
C TRP A 59 -0.57 -15.83 -16.70
N MET A 60 0.42 -14.99 -16.35
CA MET A 60 0.24 -13.55 -16.23
C MET A 60 0.17 -12.90 -17.62
N GLN A 61 1.03 -13.33 -18.56
CA GLN A 61 1.00 -12.87 -19.94
C GLN A 61 -0.28 -13.26 -20.68
N MET A 62 -0.82 -14.45 -20.40
CA MET A 62 -2.11 -14.88 -20.96
C MET A 62 -3.28 -13.98 -20.50
N ASN A 63 -3.13 -13.31 -19.35
CA ASN A 63 -4.16 -12.45 -18.75
C ASN A 63 -3.65 -11.00 -18.56
N LEU A 64 -2.79 -10.52 -19.46
CA LEU A 64 -2.07 -9.24 -19.31
C LEU A 64 -3.00 -8.07 -19.00
N ASN A 65 -4.16 -7.99 -19.67
CA ASN A 65 -5.13 -6.91 -19.49
C ASN A 65 -5.69 -6.88 -18.06
N PHE A 66 -6.00 -8.05 -17.49
CA PHE A 66 -6.49 -8.18 -16.12
C PHE A 66 -5.44 -7.74 -15.09
N PHE A 67 -4.20 -8.25 -15.22
CA PHE A 67 -3.10 -7.87 -14.32
C PHE A 67 -2.70 -6.40 -14.46
N SER A 68 -2.76 -5.84 -15.67
CA SER A 68 -2.49 -4.42 -15.91
C SER A 68 -3.56 -3.54 -15.25
N ALA A 69 -4.84 -3.93 -15.35
CA ALA A 69 -5.94 -3.24 -14.67
C ALA A 69 -5.77 -3.27 -13.13
N LEU A 70 -5.46 -4.43 -12.55
CA LEU A 70 -5.18 -4.55 -11.11
C LEU A 70 -3.99 -3.69 -10.67
N LYS A 71 -2.93 -3.63 -11.48
CA LYS A 71 -1.76 -2.80 -11.18
C LYS A 71 -2.11 -1.30 -11.25
N LEU A 72 -2.89 -0.89 -12.23
CA LEU A 72 -3.37 0.49 -12.36
C LEU A 72 -4.22 0.88 -11.14
N GLU A 73 -5.14 0.00 -10.73
CA GLU A 73 -5.99 0.21 -9.55
C GLU A 73 -5.16 0.36 -8.27
N LYS A 74 -4.20 -0.55 -8.02
CA LYS A 74 -3.28 -0.42 -6.88
C LYS A 74 -2.49 0.89 -6.91
N THR A 75 -2.05 1.32 -8.08
CA THR A 75 -1.31 2.58 -8.25
C THR A 75 -2.20 3.79 -7.94
N ALA A 76 -3.45 3.79 -8.41
CA ALA A 76 -4.41 4.85 -8.12
C ALA A 76 -4.71 4.94 -6.61
N MET A 77 -4.92 3.80 -5.95
CA MET A 77 -5.12 3.74 -4.49
C MET A 77 -3.92 4.29 -3.72
N PHE A 78 -2.70 3.99 -4.17
CA PHE A 78 -1.48 4.54 -3.57
C PHE A 78 -1.44 6.08 -3.66
N VAL A 79 -1.77 6.65 -4.83
CA VAL A 79 -1.81 8.11 -5.03
C VAL A 79 -2.85 8.77 -4.11
N ILE A 80 -4.06 8.22 -4.04
CA ILE A 80 -5.14 8.74 -3.19
C ILE A 80 -4.72 8.70 -1.72
N LEU A 81 -4.21 7.55 -1.26
CA LEU A 81 -3.78 7.37 0.13
C LEU A 81 -2.63 8.31 0.49
N SER A 82 -1.66 8.49 -0.41
CA SER A 82 -0.58 9.47 -0.23
C SER A 82 -1.11 10.90 -0.08
N LEU A 83 -2.12 11.29 -0.85
CA LEU A 83 -2.71 12.63 -0.76
C LEU A 83 -3.45 12.84 0.58
N ILE A 84 -4.19 11.83 1.03
CA ILE A 84 -4.87 11.88 2.35
C ILE A 84 -3.85 12.05 3.47
N VAL A 85 -2.76 11.28 3.44
CA VAL A 85 -1.69 11.38 4.43
C VAL A 85 -1.02 12.75 4.39
N LEU A 86 -0.79 13.31 3.20
CA LEU A 86 -0.24 14.66 3.04
C LEU A 86 -1.15 15.72 3.68
N VAL A 87 -2.45 15.67 3.41
CA VAL A 87 -3.44 16.60 4.00
C VAL A 87 -3.47 16.47 5.53
N ALA A 88 -3.43 15.24 6.06
CA ALA A 88 -3.36 15.00 7.50
C ALA A 88 -2.07 15.59 8.12
N ALA A 89 -0.93 15.46 7.43
CA ALA A 89 0.34 16.02 7.89
C ALA A 89 0.30 17.55 7.98
N PHE A 90 -0.28 18.22 6.97
CA PHE A 90 -0.51 19.66 7.00
C PHE A 90 -1.42 20.05 8.17
N ASN A 91 -2.48 19.28 8.42
CA ASN A 91 -3.37 19.55 9.54
C ASN A 91 -2.65 19.50 10.89
N ILE A 92 -1.78 18.49 11.09
CA ILE A 92 -0.93 18.38 12.29
C ILE A 92 0.01 19.58 12.40
N ALA A 93 0.67 19.97 11.31
CA ALA A 93 1.58 21.13 11.32
C ALA A 93 0.83 22.42 11.69
N SER A 94 -0.35 22.66 11.11
CA SER A 94 -1.19 23.82 11.41
C SER A 94 -1.68 23.81 12.87
N SER A 95 -2.09 22.65 13.38
CA SER A 95 -2.53 22.50 14.78
C SER A 95 -1.38 22.73 15.76
N LEU A 96 -0.19 22.18 15.50
CA LEU A 96 1.00 22.44 16.32
C LEU A 96 1.39 23.92 16.29
N THR A 97 1.32 24.56 15.13
CA THR A 97 1.59 26.01 15.00
C THR A 97 0.61 26.82 15.83
N MET A 98 -0.68 26.49 15.80
CA MET A 98 -1.71 27.10 16.66
C MET A 98 -1.38 26.93 18.15
N ILE A 99 -1.00 25.72 18.58
CA ILE A 99 -0.59 25.47 19.97
C ILE A 99 0.62 26.31 20.37
N VAL A 100 1.60 26.50 19.46
CA VAL A 100 2.76 27.36 19.71
C VAL A 100 2.30 28.80 19.94
N MET A 101 1.43 29.32 19.08
CA MET A 101 0.90 30.68 19.22
C MET A 101 0.14 30.87 20.53
N GLU A 102 -0.74 29.94 20.91
CA GLU A 102 -1.47 29.97 22.18
C GLU A 102 -0.57 29.86 23.41
N LYS A 103 0.59 29.20 23.27
CA LYS A 103 1.55 28.95 24.36
C LYS A 103 2.79 29.84 24.30
N THR A 104 2.74 30.93 23.55
CA THR A 104 3.86 31.87 23.36
C THR A 104 4.36 32.43 24.71
N ARG A 105 3.46 32.82 25.61
CA ARG A 105 3.80 33.32 26.94
C ARG A 105 4.46 32.27 27.84
N ASP A 106 3.94 31.04 27.83
CA ASP A 106 4.51 29.92 28.58
C ASP A 106 5.93 29.58 28.07
N ILE A 107 6.15 29.63 26.75
CA ILE A 107 7.47 29.45 26.13
C ILE A 107 8.44 30.56 26.56
N ALA A 108 7.97 31.81 26.60
CA ALA A 108 8.79 32.94 27.02
C ALA A 108 9.24 32.82 28.48
N ILE A 109 8.35 32.41 29.38
CA ILE A 109 8.69 32.14 30.79
C ILE A 109 9.76 31.04 30.89
N LEU A 110 9.63 29.96 30.12
CA LEU A 110 10.65 28.91 30.11
C LEU A 110 12.00 29.43 29.62
N LYS A 111 12.03 30.26 28.57
CA LYS A 111 13.27 30.87 28.07
C LYS A 111 13.90 31.81 29.09
N THR A 112 13.12 32.64 29.79
CA THR A 112 13.66 33.53 30.83
C THR A 112 14.17 32.77 32.05
N MET A 113 13.61 31.58 32.33
CA MET A 113 14.14 30.64 33.32
C MET A 113 15.40 29.87 32.84
N GLY A 114 15.90 30.10 31.63
CA GLY A 114 17.12 29.51 31.10
C GLY A 114 16.94 28.32 30.17
N ALA A 115 15.71 28.03 29.70
CA ALA A 115 15.50 26.98 28.71
C ALA A 115 16.12 27.35 27.36
N THR A 116 16.92 26.45 26.79
CA THR A 116 17.50 26.64 25.46
C THR A 116 16.48 26.40 24.34
N ASP A 117 16.70 27.02 23.19
CA ASP A 117 15.92 26.81 21.96
C ASP A 117 15.84 25.32 21.57
N LYS A 118 16.93 24.56 21.81
CA LYS A 118 16.98 23.11 21.58
C LYS A 118 16.00 22.35 22.49
N SER A 119 15.90 22.73 23.77
CA SER A 119 14.98 22.12 24.72
C SER A 119 13.52 22.35 24.31
N ILE A 120 13.18 23.58 23.91
CA ILE A 120 11.83 23.94 23.45
C ILE A 120 11.49 23.18 22.17
N ARG A 121 12.40 23.16 21.19
CA ARG A 121 12.22 22.40 19.95
C ARG A 121 11.96 20.91 20.22
N LYS A 122 12.69 20.32 21.19
CA LYS A 122 12.53 18.91 21.57
C LYS A 122 11.14 18.60 22.14
N ILE A 123 10.57 19.52 22.93
CA ILE A 123 9.21 19.37 23.50
C ILE A 123 8.19 19.28 22.36
N PHE A 124 8.23 20.21 21.40
CA PHE A 124 7.27 20.23 20.29
C PHE A 124 7.45 19.05 19.33
N ILE A 125 8.70 18.66 19.06
CA ILE A 125 9.04 17.45 18.31
C ILE A 125 8.46 16.20 19.00
N PHE A 126 8.62 16.08 20.31
CA PHE A 126 8.05 14.97 21.09
C PHE A 126 6.52 14.98 21.07
N LYS A 127 5.90 16.17 21.17
CA LYS A 127 4.44 16.33 21.10
C LYS A 127 3.89 15.85 19.75
N GLY A 128 4.52 16.27 18.65
CA GLY A 128 4.14 15.82 17.30
C GLY A 128 4.36 14.31 17.09
N MET A 129 5.46 13.75 17.58
CA MET A 129 5.68 12.30 17.56
C MET A 129 4.69 11.52 18.42
N ALA A 130 4.29 12.04 19.59
CA ALA A 130 3.28 11.41 20.43
C ALA A 130 1.93 11.36 19.71
N ILE A 131 1.50 12.46 19.08
CA ILE A 131 0.27 12.52 18.28
C ILE A 131 0.37 11.57 17.07
N GLY A 132 1.47 11.61 16.32
CA GLY A 132 1.68 10.76 15.15
C GLY A 132 1.69 9.26 15.52
N SER A 133 2.44 8.87 16.54
CA SER A 133 2.55 7.47 16.97
C SER A 133 1.23 6.92 17.54
N THR A 134 0.52 7.69 18.37
CA THR A 134 -0.80 7.29 18.89
C THR A 134 -1.83 7.18 17.76
N GLY A 135 -1.84 8.13 16.82
CA GLY A 135 -2.69 8.08 15.64
C GLY A 135 -2.39 6.88 14.75
N THR A 136 -1.12 6.58 14.48
CA THR A 136 -0.72 5.39 13.71
C THR A 136 -1.10 4.10 14.44
N ALA A 137 -0.87 4.01 15.75
CA ALA A 137 -1.21 2.83 16.53
C ALA A 137 -2.73 2.56 16.54
N LEU A 138 -3.53 3.60 16.74
CA LEU A 138 -5.00 3.52 16.69
C LEU A 138 -5.47 3.18 15.27
N GLY A 139 -4.91 3.81 14.24
CA GLY A 139 -5.26 3.57 12.84
C GLY A 139 -4.96 2.14 12.41
N VAL A 140 -3.79 1.60 12.74
CA VAL A 140 -3.41 0.21 12.45
C VAL A 140 -4.30 -0.76 13.21
N SER A 141 -4.60 -0.48 14.49
CA SER A 141 -5.46 -1.33 15.31
C SER A 141 -6.90 -1.37 14.78
N LEU A 142 -7.48 -0.21 14.47
CA LEU A 142 -8.82 -0.09 13.91
C LEU A 142 -8.91 -0.70 12.50
N GLY A 143 -7.91 -0.45 11.65
CA GLY A 143 -7.83 -1.04 10.31
C GLY A 143 -7.70 -2.56 10.35
N GLY A 144 -6.87 -3.08 11.25
CA GLY A 144 -6.73 -4.52 11.50
C GLY A 144 -8.03 -5.14 12.02
N LEU A 145 -8.70 -4.49 12.96
CA LEU A 145 -9.99 -4.94 13.49
C LEU A 145 -11.07 -4.96 12.39
N LEU A 146 -11.14 -3.92 11.57
CA LEU A 146 -12.05 -3.85 10.42
C LEU A 146 -11.80 -4.99 9.43
N CYS A 147 -10.53 -5.24 9.07
CA CYS A 147 -10.18 -6.33 8.18
C CYS A 147 -10.54 -7.71 8.76
N PHE A 148 -10.32 -7.90 10.06
CA PHE A 148 -10.75 -9.10 10.78
C PHE A 148 -12.27 -9.28 10.74
N LEU A 149 -13.03 -8.21 10.95
CA LEU A 149 -14.49 -8.22 10.90
C LEU A 149 -15.02 -8.52 9.50
N LEU A 150 -14.42 -7.89 8.47
CA LEU A 150 -14.73 -8.14 7.06
C LEU A 150 -14.47 -9.60 6.68
N SER A 151 -13.34 -10.17 7.13
CA SER A 151 -13.01 -11.57 6.92
C SER A 151 -14.01 -12.52 7.61
N ARG A 152 -14.45 -12.20 8.83
CA ARG A 152 -15.30 -13.07 9.65
C ARG A 152 -16.78 -13.05 9.26
N TYR A 153 -17.30 -11.86 8.92
CA TYR A 153 -18.74 -11.62 8.74
C TYR A 153 -19.17 -11.49 7.27
N LYS A 154 -18.23 -11.38 6.32
CA LYS A 154 -18.49 -11.43 4.86
C LYS A 154 -19.67 -10.52 4.43
N PHE A 155 -19.70 -9.29 4.97
CA PHE A 155 -20.78 -8.31 4.77
C PHE A 155 -21.11 -8.00 3.29
N ILE A 156 -20.16 -8.22 2.39
CA ILE A 156 -20.29 -7.95 0.96
C ILE A 156 -20.33 -9.30 0.22
N SER A 157 -21.55 -9.77 -0.08
CA SER A 157 -21.76 -10.90 -0.97
C SER A 157 -21.77 -10.40 -2.41
N LEU A 158 -20.77 -10.78 -3.21
CA LEU A 158 -20.73 -10.45 -4.63
C LEU A 158 -21.66 -11.40 -5.40
N PRO A 159 -22.49 -10.91 -6.33
CA PRO A 159 -23.27 -11.79 -7.19
C PRO A 159 -22.33 -12.73 -7.95
N PRO A 160 -22.46 -14.06 -7.76
CA PRO A 160 -21.55 -15.04 -8.35
C PRO A 160 -21.63 -15.11 -9.89
N SER A 161 -22.58 -14.39 -10.49
CA SER A 161 -22.74 -14.28 -11.95
C SER A 161 -21.70 -13.37 -12.62
N ILE A 162 -21.06 -12.45 -11.89
CA ILE A 162 -20.13 -11.46 -12.45
C ILE A 162 -18.69 -11.67 -11.94
N TYR A 163 -18.52 -12.05 -10.67
CA TYR A 163 -17.22 -12.31 -10.07
C TYR A 163 -17.02 -13.81 -9.85
N TYR A 164 -15.97 -14.37 -10.45
CA TYR A 164 -15.56 -15.78 -10.33
C TYR A 164 -15.11 -16.17 -8.90
N ILE A 165 -15.25 -15.27 -7.92
CA ILE A 165 -14.89 -15.46 -6.52
C ILE A 165 -16.13 -15.09 -5.69
N THR A 166 -16.63 -16.02 -4.88
CA THR A 166 -17.85 -15.88 -4.08
C THR A 166 -17.69 -14.87 -2.93
N GLU A 167 -16.46 -14.48 -2.61
CA GLU A 167 -16.12 -13.66 -1.44
C GLU A 167 -14.91 -12.78 -1.77
N LEU A 168 -14.84 -11.56 -1.22
CA LEU A 168 -13.63 -10.74 -1.33
C LEU A 168 -12.55 -11.32 -0.39
N PRO A 169 -11.46 -11.92 -0.88
CA PRO A 169 -10.42 -12.44 0.00
C PRO A 169 -9.66 -11.25 0.59
N VAL A 170 -9.93 -10.91 1.85
CA VAL A 170 -9.16 -9.90 2.58
C VAL A 170 -7.83 -10.54 3.00
N GLN A 171 -6.80 -10.30 2.19
CA GLN A 171 -5.42 -10.69 2.51
C GLN A 171 -4.67 -9.46 3.01
N LEU A 172 -4.40 -9.44 4.31
CA LEU A 172 -3.55 -8.43 4.92
C LEU A 172 -2.08 -8.79 4.72
N GLU A 173 -1.43 -8.05 3.84
CA GLU A 173 0.02 -8.10 3.69
C GLU A 173 0.68 -7.25 4.78
N PHE A 174 1.28 -7.91 5.79
CA PHE A 174 1.93 -7.22 6.91
C PHE A 174 3.01 -6.23 6.46
N PHE A 175 3.68 -6.53 5.34
CA PHE A 175 4.71 -5.66 4.78
C PHE A 175 4.15 -4.33 4.28
N ASP A 176 2.99 -4.34 3.63
CA ASP A 176 2.32 -3.12 3.15
C ASP A 176 1.87 -2.26 4.34
N VAL A 177 1.29 -2.88 5.37
CA VAL A 177 0.87 -2.19 6.60
C VAL A 177 2.08 -1.56 7.31
N PHE A 178 3.20 -2.29 7.39
CA PHE A 178 4.42 -1.80 8.01
C PHE A 178 5.00 -0.59 7.25
N ILE A 179 5.08 -0.65 5.91
CA ILE A 179 5.56 0.48 5.09
C ILE A 179 4.68 1.72 5.30
N ILE A 180 3.35 1.54 5.31
CA ILE A 180 2.41 2.66 5.49
C ILE A 180 2.58 3.26 6.90
N ALA A 181 2.68 2.43 7.94
CA ALA A 181 2.86 2.89 9.31
C ALA A 181 4.17 3.70 9.49
N VAL A 182 5.28 3.18 8.97
CA VAL A 182 6.58 3.88 9.01
C VAL A 182 6.52 5.18 8.22
N SER A 183 5.93 5.16 7.02
CA SER A 183 5.79 6.36 6.18
C SER A 183 4.96 7.44 6.88
N ALA A 184 3.86 7.07 7.53
CA ALA A 184 3.00 7.99 8.27
C ALA A 184 3.75 8.67 9.43
N VAL A 185 4.53 7.91 10.20
CA VAL A 185 5.35 8.45 11.30
C VAL A 185 6.43 9.39 10.78
N ILE A 186 7.12 9.04 9.69
CA ILE A 186 8.12 9.90 9.05
C ILE A 186 7.48 11.22 8.59
N ILE A 187 6.32 11.14 7.94
CA ILE A 187 5.61 12.32 7.45
C ILE A 187 5.17 13.22 8.62
N CYS A 188 4.64 12.64 9.70
CA CYS A 188 4.30 13.40 10.92
C CYS A 188 5.52 14.08 11.54
N PHE A 189 6.65 13.37 11.60
CA PHE A 189 7.90 13.92 12.10
C PHE A 189 8.37 15.11 11.24
N LEU A 190 8.38 14.96 9.91
CA LEU A 190 8.75 16.03 8.98
C LEU A 190 7.83 17.24 9.09
N ALA A 191 6.51 17.02 9.19
CA ALA A 191 5.52 18.08 9.37
C ALA A 191 5.72 18.84 10.69
N THR A 192 6.22 18.18 11.73
CA THR A 192 6.46 18.80 13.05
C THR A 192 7.72 19.67 13.07
N LEU A 193 8.65 19.50 12.12
CA LEU A 193 9.91 20.26 12.12
C LEU A 193 9.67 21.77 11.99
N ILE A 194 8.80 22.19 11.08
CA ILE A 194 8.48 23.61 10.83
C ILE A 194 7.95 24.31 12.09
N PRO A 195 6.86 23.86 12.74
CA PRO A 195 6.34 24.50 13.95
C PRO A 195 7.32 24.41 15.12
N SER A 196 8.10 23.32 15.23
CA SER A 196 9.10 23.18 16.30
C SER A 196 10.21 24.24 16.20
N THR A 197 10.62 24.58 14.97
CA THR A 197 11.59 25.66 14.75
C THR A 197 10.99 27.03 15.01
N GLN A 198 9.73 27.26 14.63
CA GLN A 198 9.04 28.52 14.95
C GLN A 198 8.95 28.72 16.47
N ALA A 199 8.56 27.68 17.22
CA ALA A 199 8.48 27.74 18.68
C ALA A 199 9.82 28.04 19.35
N SER A 200 10.91 27.44 18.84
CA SER A 200 12.24 27.65 19.41
C SER A 200 12.82 29.03 19.10
N SER A 201 12.38 29.71 18.05
CA SER A 201 12.92 31.01 17.63
C SER A 201 12.16 32.21 18.18
N LEU A 202 11.16 32.01 19.06
CA LEU A 202 10.40 33.10 19.68
C LEU A 202 11.29 33.95 20.61
N ASP A 203 11.21 35.28 20.47
CA ASP A 203 11.88 36.23 21.36
C ASP A 203 11.08 36.34 22.68
N PRO A 204 11.69 36.05 23.85
CA PRO A 204 11.02 36.14 25.14
C PRO A 204 10.46 37.54 25.44
N ILE A 205 11.12 38.60 24.99
CA ILE A 205 10.75 39.99 25.29
C ILE A 205 9.50 40.37 24.51
N GLU A 206 9.46 40.01 23.23
CA GLU A 206 8.33 40.28 22.35
C GLU A 206 7.12 39.43 22.75
N ALA A 207 7.35 38.17 23.14
CA ALA A 207 6.33 37.25 23.62
C ALA A 207 5.68 37.68 24.94
N ILE A 208 6.40 38.38 25.84
CA ILE A 208 5.83 38.92 27.09
C ILE A 208 5.16 40.28 26.86
N ARG A 209 5.65 41.08 25.90
CA ARG A 209 5.08 42.41 25.60
C ARG A 209 3.77 42.34 24.81
N TYR A 210 3.58 41.31 23.98
CA TYR A 210 2.42 41.15 23.10
C TYR A 210 1.59 39.88 23.35
N GLY A 211 1.92 39.09 24.38
CA GLY A 211 1.26 37.82 24.72
C GLY A 211 0.52 37.79 26.05
#